data_AF-A0A7S1JAY2-F1
#
_entry.id   AF-A0A7S1JAY2-F1
#
_cell.length_a   1.000
_cell.length_b   1.000
_cell.length_c   1.000
_cell.angle_alpha   90.00
_cell.angle_beta   90.00
_cell.angle_gamma   90.00
#
_symmetry.space_group_name_H-M   'P 1'
#
loop_
_entity.id
_entity.type
_entity.pdbx_description
1 polymer ?
#
loop_
_entity_poly.entity_id
_entity_poly.type
_entity_poly.pdbx_seq_one_letter_code
_entity_poly.pdbx_strand_id
1 'polypeptide(L)'
;FFVQPMSYVLFVVFLATLLGLASGAGLEAFLSDKGDEGRSLERFTKGSASNGQCWDRYGHDGFQTVVDVHNHFQPFEGPNVPFAEYMEWMTEHGILFSTMMGLGQKIQKSYADLPDCCYYLHCPTFNYTVVPTTANDILNFGWYNNSYRTNKTLQESIVLIPSATFPNLQVPDNNTATLDQLITDYPNTIRWVGEVNIYKHALAANGFWNFPKVTEASFANDTALAAFLRRVAAAGWPMTIHCDLGCDNYAAVPGWDGRCVVGAAEAAQAHADAEWWRTFLGPYYGGFFNSTDHPQQNFRKIQHLKVWDAVLTQFPTLKVVWAHMGLSKELLTLHPTVHTYIMQTLFDRHPNLHVDLSWDIIAQLYLMNYANVSIQELQAAAHEDLHEDSETLFNSTMIEGLRSELAKVWEKQQAHVETFGSAAKIDGPTHAMAIYYVLIDKYDTRFLTGTDFVSSMGPPGKWPGLSQFKSPPTGCMKDAANHARQLTDTSSINMFLDDEAFRNIVLGGNFFRLTGLDAVYQPPAVCRPPAAGNSTVTVITIISTAGAVQIATPRAVLVGLVLCVCFARLL
;
A
#
# COMPACT_ATOMS: atom_id res chain seq x y z
N PHE A 1 74.93 7.79 31.39
CA PHE A 1 73.67 8.52 31.25
C PHE A 1 72.58 7.55 30.80
N PHE A 2 72.24 6.49 31.56
CA PHE A 2 71.23 6.46 32.62
C PHE A 2 70.47 7.77 32.87
N VAL A 3 69.15 7.76 32.71
CA VAL A 3 68.12 8.06 33.74
C VAL A 3 66.73 7.65 33.20
N GLN A 4 66.10 6.67 33.86
CA GLN A 4 64.68 6.68 34.24
C GLN A 4 64.63 7.05 35.75
N PRO A 5 63.49 7.21 36.46
CA PRO A 5 62.10 7.60 36.14
C PRO A 5 61.52 8.56 37.23
N MET A 6 60.18 8.76 37.26
CA MET A 6 59.29 9.11 38.41
C MET A 6 58.33 10.27 38.07
N SER A 7 57.08 10.39 38.56
CA SER A 7 56.07 9.52 39.20
C SER A 7 54.86 10.40 39.55
N TYR A 8 53.71 9.77 39.84
CA TYR A 8 52.51 10.23 40.55
C TYR A 8 51.40 10.93 39.72
N VAL A 9 50.31 10.22 39.36
CA VAL A 9 49.15 9.78 40.19
C VAL A 9 48.19 10.94 40.48
N LEU A 10 46.97 10.86 39.92
CA LEU A 10 45.73 11.04 40.67
C LEU A 10 44.53 10.48 39.88
N PHE A 11 43.84 9.50 40.51
CA PHE A 11 42.40 9.22 40.50
C PHE A 11 41.60 9.30 39.18
N VAL A 12 41.07 8.16 38.73
CA VAL A 12 39.64 7.79 38.93
C VAL A 12 39.50 6.26 38.89
N VAL A 13 39.16 5.71 40.05
CA VAL A 13 38.49 4.42 40.23
C VAL A 13 37.06 4.58 39.71
N PHE A 14 36.67 3.83 38.67
CA PHE A 14 35.31 3.29 38.41
C PHE A 14 35.29 2.70 36.99
N LEU A 15 35.91 1.53 36.80
CA LEU A 15 35.82 0.77 35.55
C LEU A 15 35.75 -0.73 35.86
N ALA A 16 34.67 -1.17 36.51
CA ALA A 16 34.38 -2.60 36.72
C ALA A 16 32.90 -2.86 37.09
N THR A 17 31.94 -2.20 36.45
CA THR A 17 30.50 -2.49 36.64
C THR A 17 29.65 -2.11 35.43
N LEU A 18 30.13 -2.38 34.22
CA LEU A 18 29.32 -2.23 32.98
C LEU A 18 29.64 -3.32 31.93
N LEU A 19 30.09 -4.49 32.39
CA LEU A 19 30.22 -5.71 31.59
C LEU A 19 29.48 -6.81 32.34
N GLY A 20 28.17 -6.88 32.12
CA GLY A 20 27.29 -7.85 32.75
C GLY A 20 25.91 -7.26 32.98
N LEU A 21 25.11 -7.19 31.91
CA LEU A 21 23.64 -7.25 31.85
C LEU A 21 23.23 -6.84 30.42
N ALA A 22 23.53 -7.71 29.46
CA ALA A 22 22.84 -7.76 28.18
C ALA A 22 22.55 -9.23 27.87
N SER A 23 21.89 -9.89 28.83
CA SER A 23 21.30 -11.20 28.67
C SER A 23 19.80 -11.01 28.84
N GLY A 24 19.07 -11.00 27.72
CA GLY A 24 17.61 -11.12 27.69
C GLY A 24 16.84 -9.98 28.36
N ALA A 25 16.87 -8.77 27.76
CA ALA A 25 15.64 -7.99 27.76
C ALA A 25 14.71 -8.70 26.78
N GLY A 26 13.67 -9.37 27.28
CA GLY A 26 12.69 -10.02 26.44
C GLY A 26 12.15 -9.01 25.44
N LEU A 27 12.26 -9.31 24.15
CA LEU A 27 11.53 -8.57 23.13
C LEU A 27 10.04 -8.70 23.50
N GLU A 28 9.32 -7.60 23.64
CA GLU A 28 7.87 -7.68 23.78
C GLU A 28 7.33 -8.46 22.58
N ALA A 29 6.51 -9.46 22.84
CA ALA A 29 5.93 -10.29 21.79
C ALA A 29 5.10 -9.39 20.87
N PHE A 30 5.32 -9.51 19.55
CA PHE A 30 4.66 -8.67 18.54
C PHE A 30 3.14 -8.78 18.60
N LEU A 31 2.67 -10.00 18.84
CA LEU A 31 1.32 -10.31 19.27
C LEU A 31 1.36 -10.77 20.72
N SER A 32 0.30 -10.52 21.47
CA SER A 32 0.16 -11.16 22.78
C SER A 32 -0.03 -12.68 22.60
N ASP A 33 0.42 -13.50 23.55
CA ASP A 33 0.23 -14.98 23.53
C ASP A 33 -1.21 -15.39 23.22
N LYS A 34 -2.18 -14.60 23.70
CA LYS A 34 -3.58 -14.84 23.41
C LYS A 34 -3.95 -14.40 21.98
N GLY A 35 -3.46 -13.24 21.53
CA GLY A 35 -3.61 -12.76 20.15
C GLY A 35 -3.12 -13.77 19.10
N ASP A 36 -2.09 -14.55 19.42
CA ASP A 36 -1.62 -15.69 18.60
C ASP A 36 -2.66 -16.83 18.54
N GLU A 37 -3.24 -17.24 19.68
CA GLU A 37 -4.30 -18.26 19.71
C GLU A 37 -5.55 -17.84 18.91
N GLY A 38 -5.80 -16.53 18.80
CA GLY A 38 -6.89 -15.96 18.02
C GLY A 38 -6.65 -15.91 16.51
N ARG A 39 -5.41 -16.00 16.04
CA ARG A 39 -5.02 -15.83 14.63
C ARG A 39 -4.75 -17.19 13.99
N SER A 40 -5.81 -17.88 13.57
CA SER A 40 -5.72 -19.17 12.89
C SER A 40 -6.60 -19.25 11.65
N LEU A 41 -6.23 -20.10 10.68
CA LEU A 41 -7.05 -20.35 9.49
C LEU A 41 -8.45 -20.88 9.84
N GLU A 42 -8.58 -21.66 10.91
CA GLU A 42 -9.88 -22.17 11.37
C GLU A 42 -10.86 -21.04 11.69
N ARG A 43 -10.39 -19.92 12.24
CA ARG A 43 -11.23 -18.73 12.51
C ARG A 43 -11.80 -18.10 11.24
N PHE A 44 -11.23 -18.38 10.08
CA PHE A 44 -11.71 -17.94 8.79
C PHE A 44 -12.44 -19.05 8.02
N THR A 45 -12.32 -20.32 8.41
CA THR A 45 -12.97 -21.43 7.71
C THR A 45 -14.49 -21.38 7.86
N LYS A 46 -15.20 -21.37 6.73
CA LYS A 46 -16.67 -21.34 6.70
C LYS A 46 -17.26 -22.51 7.47
N GLY A 47 -18.19 -22.21 8.38
CA GLY A 47 -18.91 -23.21 9.16
C GLY A 47 -18.12 -23.81 10.33
N SER A 48 -16.88 -23.38 10.57
CA SER A 48 -16.16 -23.75 11.79
C SER A 48 -16.79 -23.08 13.01
N ALA A 49 -16.64 -23.70 14.19
CA ALA A 49 -17.11 -23.10 15.44
C ALA A 49 -16.35 -21.78 15.75
N SER A 50 -15.06 -21.73 15.43
CA SER A 50 -14.19 -20.57 15.64
C SER A 50 -14.57 -19.37 14.76
N ASN A 51 -15.07 -19.59 13.54
CA ASN A 51 -15.56 -18.51 12.68
C ASN A 51 -16.80 -17.79 13.24
N GLY A 52 -17.58 -18.47 14.09
CA GLY A 52 -18.70 -17.87 14.81
C GLY A 52 -18.28 -16.90 15.92
N GLN A 53 -17.01 -16.89 16.32
CA GLN A 53 -16.47 -15.95 17.30
C GLN A 53 -16.14 -14.62 16.62
N CYS A 54 -16.57 -13.52 17.21
CA CYS A 54 -16.26 -12.21 16.67
C CYS A 54 -14.76 -11.86 16.83
N TRP A 55 -14.26 -10.94 16.01
CA TRP A 55 -12.89 -10.41 16.04
C TRP A 55 -12.80 -9.16 16.91
N ASP A 56 -12.06 -9.23 18.01
CA ASP A 56 -11.82 -8.13 18.95
C ASP A 56 -10.63 -7.26 18.47
N ARG A 57 -10.92 -6.32 17.57
CA ARG A 57 -9.88 -5.48 16.95
C ARG A 57 -9.23 -4.46 17.90
N TYR A 58 -9.84 -4.17 19.05
CA TYR A 58 -9.33 -3.17 20.01
C TYR A 58 -8.64 -3.78 21.22
N GLY A 59 -8.88 -5.07 21.47
CA GLY A 59 -8.20 -5.81 22.51
C GLY A 59 -7.34 -6.91 21.91
N HIS A 60 -7.82 -8.13 22.05
CA HIS A 60 -7.03 -9.34 21.91
C HIS A 60 -6.49 -9.59 20.50
N ASP A 61 -7.34 -9.43 19.48
CA ASP A 61 -6.99 -9.80 18.11
C ASP A 61 -6.26 -8.67 17.38
N GLY A 62 -6.49 -7.42 17.81
CA GLY A 62 -5.82 -6.24 17.30
C GLY A 62 -6.24 -5.82 15.88
N PHE A 63 -5.64 -4.73 15.43
CA PHE A 63 -5.91 -4.11 14.13
C PHE A 63 -4.91 -4.51 13.03
N GLN A 64 -3.87 -5.29 13.36
CA GLN A 64 -2.88 -5.77 12.41
C GLN A 64 -3.56 -6.63 11.34
N THR A 65 -3.20 -6.43 10.07
CA THR A 65 -3.77 -7.26 9.01
C THR A 65 -3.43 -8.75 9.19
N VAL A 66 -4.34 -9.62 8.74
CA VAL A 66 -4.06 -11.06 8.57
C VAL A 66 -3.74 -11.42 7.12
N VAL A 67 -3.90 -10.46 6.21
CA VAL A 67 -3.67 -10.60 4.77
C VAL A 67 -2.50 -9.72 4.34
N ASP A 68 -1.59 -10.30 3.58
CA ASP A 68 -0.57 -9.57 2.85
C ASP A 68 -0.70 -9.80 1.34
N VAL A 69 -1.41 -8.90 0.65
CA VAL A 69 -1.62 -9.05 -0.81
C VAL A 69 -0.42 -8.66 -1.65
N HIS A 70 0.60 -8.03 -1.05
CA HIS A 70 1.73 -7.46 -1.77
C HIS A 70 3.02 -7.74 -0.99
N ASN A 71 3.58 -8.93 -1.21
CA ASN A 71 4.73 -9.42 -0.44
C ASN A 71 5.79 -10.03 -1.36
N HIS A 72 7.00 -9.46 -1.34
CA HIS A 72 8.10 -9.90 -2.18
C HIS A 72 9.06 -10.83 -1.43
N PHE A 73 8.95 -12.12 -1.73
CA PHE A 73 9.82 -13.17 -1.22
C PHE A 73 11.23 -13.14 -1.83
N GLN A 74 11.39 -12.43 -2.94
CA GLN A 74 12.65 -12.30 -3.65
C GLN A 74 12.99 -10.82 -3.88
N PRO A 75 14.25 -10.42 -3.64
CA PRO A 75 14.69 -9.06 -3.87
C PRO A 75 14.98 -8.79 -5.36
N PHE A 76 15.28 -7.52 -5.67
CA PHE A 76 15.79 -7.10 -6.98
C PHE A 76 17.03 -7.91 -7.40
N GLU A 77 17.93 -8.17 -6.44
CA GLU A 77 19.09 -9.04 -6.61
C GLU A 77 19.65 -9.44 -5.24
N GLY A 78 20.51 -10.45 -5.21
CA GLY A 78 21.16 -10.91 -3.99
C GLY A 78 20.30 -11.83 -3.14
N PRO A 79 20.81 -12.24 -1.96
CA PRO A 79 20.15 -13.25 -1.15
C PRO A 79 18.85 -12.70 -0.57
N ASN A 80 17.80 -13.50 -0.67
CA ASN A 80 16.54 -13.37 0.06
C ASN A 80 16.68 -13.86 1.52
N VAL A 81 15.67 -13.60 2.34
CA VAL A 81 15.51 -14.29 3.63
C VAL A 81 15.17 -15.76 3.35
N PRO A 82 15.84 -16.74 3.98
CA PRO A 82 15.53 -18.16 3.81
C PRO A 82 14.03 -18.45 3.99
N PHE A 83 13.47 -19.31 3.15
CA PHE A 83 12.02 -19.55 3.12
C PHE A 83 11.42 -19.92 4.49
N ALA A 84 12.06 -20.85 5.22
CA ALA A 84 11.56 -21.28 6.52
C ALA A 84 11.56 -20.15 7.57
N GLU A 85 12.64 -19.36 7.61
CA GLU A 85 12.78 -18.21 8.50
C GLU A 85 11.74 -17.12 8.15
N TYR A 86 11.50 -16.89 6.85
CA TYR A 86 10.50 -15.91 6.44
C TYR A 86 9.07 -16.36 6.77
N MET A 87 8.77 -17.66 6.66
CA MET A 87 7.48 -18.23 7.10
C MET A 87 7.26 -18.08 8.59
N GLU A 88 8.30 -18.33 9.40
CA GLU A 88 8.26 -18.10 10.84
C GLU A 88 7.88 -16.66 11.14
N TRP A 89 8.58 -15.68 10.55
CA TRP A 89 8.25 -14.26 10.75
C TRP A 89 6.82 -13.92 10.35
N MET A 90 6.35 -14.40 9.20
CA MET A 90 4.99 -14.10 8.75
C MET A 90 3.94 -14.68 9.71
N THR A 91 4.14 -15.92 10.17
CA THR A 91 3.20 -16.57 11.09
C THR A 91 3.24 -15.96 12.49
N GLU A 92 4.42 -15.68 13.04
CA GLU A 92 4.59 -15.02 14.35
C GLU A 92 4.07 -13.59 14.34
N HIS A 93 4.12 -12.92 13.19
CA HIS A 93 3.52 -11.59 13.04
C HIS A 93 2.03 -11.63 12.66
N GLY A 94 1.40 -12.81 12.66
CA GLY A 94 -0.05 -12.97 12.52
C GLY A 94 -0.61 -12.89 11.11
N ILE A 95 0.21 -13.10 10.08
CA ILE A 95 -0.23 -13.22 8.69
C ILE A 95 -0.73 -14.64 8.44
N LEU A 96 -1.93 -14.74 7.89
CA LEU A 96 -2.62 -16.00 7.59
C LEU A 96 -2.82 -16.21 6.09
N PHE A 97 -2.84 -15.14 5.32
CA PHE A 97 -3.04 -15.18 3.87
C PHE A 97 -2.03 -14.27 3.20
N SER A 98 -1.31 -14.76 2.19
CA SER A 98 -0.36 -13.92 1.47
C SER A 98 -0.30 -14.26 -0.01
N THR A 99 -0.10 -13.25 -0.83
CA THR A 99 0.52 -13.49 -2.14
C THR A 99 2.00 -13.79 -1.92
N MET A 100 2.57 -14.59 -2.82
CA MET A 100 4.00 -14.90 -2.84
C MET A 100 4.55 -14.34 -4.15
N MET A 101 4.95 -13.07 -4.10
CA MET A 101 5.52 -12.35 -5.25
C MET A 101 7.05 -12.45 -5.20
N GLY A 102 7.68 -12.38 -6.36
CA GLY A 102 9.09 -11.98 -6.45
C GLY A 102 9.14 -10.57 -7.01
N LEU A 103 10.23 -9.83 -6.80
CA LEU A 103 10.49 -8.67 -7.64
C LEU A 103 10.89 -9.15 -9.03
N GLY A 104 9.95 -9.09 -9.98
CA GLY A 104 10.19 -9.62 -11.33
C GLY A 104 11.27 -8.87 -12.07
N GLN A 105 11.50 -7.61 -11.69
CA GLN A 105 12.45 -6.71 -12.34
C GLN A 105 13.81 -6.80 -11.66
N LYS A 106 14.68 -7.67 -12.18
CA LYS A 106 16.01 -7.93 -11.62
C LYS A 106 17.00 -6.81 -11.97
N ILE A 107 17.92 -6.49 -11.05
CA ILE A 107 19.01 -5.55 -11.35
C ILE A 107 20.09 -6.28 -12.17
N GLN A 108 20.36 -5.79 -13.38
CA GLN A 108 21.42 -6.31 -14.23
C GLN A 108 22.52 -5.28 -14.41
N LYS A 109 23.74 -5.63 -13.99
CA LYS A 109 24.91 -4.79 -14.21
C LYS A 109 25.43 -4.92 -15.64
N SER A 110 25.73 -3.79 -16.28
CA SER A 110 26.27 -3.74 -17.63
C SER A 110 27.75 -4.14 -17.70
N TYR A 111 28.47 -4.04 -16.58
CA TYR A 111 29.89 -4.37 -16.49
C TYR A 111 30.19 -5.26 -15.29
N ALA A 112 31.09 -6.22 -15.45
CA ALA A 112 31.37 -7.25 -14.44
C ALA A 112 32.08 -6.69 -13.19
N ASP A 113 32.85 -5.62 -13.33
CA ASP A 113 33.64 -4.94 -12.30
C ASP A 113 32.81 -4.01 -11.40
N LEU A 114 31.55 -3.76 -11.75
CA LEU A 114 30.62 -3.01 -10.92
C LEU A 114 30.19 -3.82 -9.67
N PRO A 115 30.06 -3.16 -8.49
CA PRO A 115 29.65 -3.82 -7.25
C PRO A 115 28.24 -4.42 -7.36
N ASP A 116 28.04 -5.52 -6.64
CA ASP A 116 26.73 -6.15 -6.58
C ASP A 116 25.75 -5.33 -5.72
N CYS A 117 24.47 -5.39 -6.09
CA CYS A 117 23.48 -4.45 -5.61
C CYS A 117 22.11 -5.12 -5.43
N CYS A 118 21.61 -5.15 -4.20
CA CYS A 118 20.36 -5.82 -3.85
C CYS A 118 19.13 -4.90 -3.85
N TYR A 119 19.31 -3.59 -4.07
CA TYR A 119 18.24 -2.60 -4.07
C TYR A 119 18.53 -1.46 -5.05
N TYR A 120 17.52 -1.04 -5.81
CA TYR A 120 17.71 -0.11 -6.93
C TYR A 120 18.25 1.26 -6.50
N LEU A 121 17.83 1.79 -5.33
CA LEU A 121 18.35 3.07 -4.82
C LEU A 121 19.82 3.02 -4.40
N HIS A 122 20.39 1.83 -4.19
CA HIS A 122 21.83 1.71 -3.93
C HIS A 122 22.65 1.78 -5.22
N CYS A 123 22.02 1.57 -6.39
CA CYS A 123 22.66 1.60 -7.70
C CYS A 123 21.79 2.29 -8.77
N PRO A 124 21.43 3.56 -8.59
CA PRO A 124 20.49 4.30 -9.42
C PRO A 124 21.16 4.84 -10.70
N THR A 125 21.70 3.97 -11.55
CA THR A 125 22.28 4.39 -12.83
C THR A 125 21.94 3.40 -13.94
N PHE A 126 21.97 3.85 -15.19
CA PHE A 126 21.69 3.01 -16.36
C PHE A 126 22.65 1.81 -16.51
N ASN A 127 23.81 1.84 -15.86
CA ASN A 127 24.72 0.70 -15.78
C ASN A 127 24.16 -0.46 -14.92
N TYR A 128 23.05 -0.24 -14.21
CA TYR A 128 22.29 -1.19 -13.43
C TYR A 128 20.85 -1.17 -13.93
N THR A 129 20.66 -1.59 -15.17
CA THR A 129 19.33 -1.63 -15.78
C THR A 129 18.48 -2.66 -15.04
N VAL A 130 17.27 -2.26 -14.68
CA VAL A 130 16.29 -3.17 -14.09
C VAL A 130 15.48 -3.83 -15.22
N VAL A 131 15.53 -5.16 -15.30
CA VAL A 131 14.96 -5.93 -16.41
C VAL A 131 14.03 -7.02 -15.87
N PRO A 132 12.77 -7.10 -16.33
CA PRO A 132 11.88 -8.20 -15.96
C PRO A 132 12.40 -9.58 -16.41
N THR A 133 12.39 -10.58 -15.52
CA THR A 133 12.84 -11.95 -15.80
C THR A 133 12.07 -13.00 -14.99
N THR A 134 12.12 -14.27 -15.41
CA THR A 134 11.49 -15.41 -14.71
C THR A 134 12.28 -15.94 -13.52
N ALA A 135 13.46 -15.39 -13.23
CA ALA A 135 14.38 -15.97 -12.24
C ALA A 135 13.74 -16.08 -10.85
N ASN A 136 13.11 -15.00 -10.39
CA ASN A 136 12.46 -14.96 -9.08
C ASN A 136 11.16 -15.79 -9.05
N ASP A 137 10.43 -15.88 -10.16
CA ASP A 137 9.25 -16.74 -10.29
C ASP A 137 9.61 -18.21 -10.12
N ILE A 138 10.65 -18.67 -10.83
CA ILE A 138 11.15 -20.05 -10.78
C ILE A 138 11.56 -20.43 -9.34
N LEU A 139 12.24 -19.54 -8.62
CA LEU A 139 12.63 -19.76 -7.23
C LEU A 139 11.41 -19.87 -6.31
N ASN A 140 10.47 -18.94 -6.43
CA ASN A 140 9.25 -18.95 -5.63
C ASN A 140 8.40 -20.19 -5.89
N PHE A 141 8.21 -20.57 -7.15
CA PHE A 141 7.44 -21.76 -7.51
C PHE A 141 8.14 -23.04 -7.04
N GLY A 142 9.48 -23.06 -7.05
CA GLY A 142 10.28 -24.11 -6.46
C GLY A 142 10.05 -24.28 -4.97
N TRP A 143 10.13 -23.20 -4.17
CA TRP A 143 9.84 -23.26 -2.73
C TRP A 143 8.38 -23.61 -2.45
N TYR A 144 7.46 -23.06 -3.22
CA TYR A 144 6.04 -23.38 -3.06
C TYR A 144 5.78 -24.88 -3.29
N ASN A 145 6.35 -25.47 -4.35
CA ASN A 145 6.13 -26.88 -4.66
C ASN A 145 6.90 -27.84 -3.74
N ASN A 146 8.14 -27.49 -3.37
CA ASN A 146 9.03 -28.42 -2.67
C ASN A 146 9.00 -28.26 -1.15
N SER A 147 8.65 -27.07 -0.65
CA SER A 147 8.68 -26.75 0.78
C SER A 147 7.28 -26.49 1.35
N TYR A 148 6.45 -25.70 0.67
CA TYR A 148 5.10 -25.40 1.17
C TYR A 148 4.11 -26.54 0.92
N ARG A 149 3.99 -27.03 -0.32
CA ARG A 149 3.04 -28.09 -0.70
C ARG A 149 3.28 -29.44 0.00
N THR A 150 4.50 -29.67 0.46
CA THR A 150 4.89 -30.90 1.16
C THR A 150 4.77 -30.77 2.68
N ASN A 151 4.54 -29.56 3.20
CA ASN A 151 4.44 -29.28 4.63
C ASN A 151 2.99 -29.00 5.03
N LYS A 152 2.33 -29.99 5.61
CA LYS A 152 0.93 -29.88 6.06
C LYS A 152 0.75 -28.86 7.18
N THR A 153 1.67 -28.82 8.15
CA THR A 153 1.63 -27.85 9.26
C THR A 153 1.65 -26.42 8.73
N LEU A 154 2.50 -26.14 7.73
CA LEU A 154 2.56 -24.81 7.12
C LEU A 154 1.28 -24.47 6.34
N GLN A 155 0.67 -25.43 5.65
CA GLN A 155 -0.63 -25.22 4.97
C GLN A 155 -1.79 -24.99 5.94
N GLU A 156 -1.67 -25.46 7.18
CA GLU A 156 -2.64 -25.24 8.25
C GLU A 156 -2.42 -23.90 8.98
N SER A 157 -1.24 -23.28 8.84
CA SER A 157 -0.93 -21.99 9.46
C SER A 157 -1.08 -20.80 8.51
N ILE A 158 -0.72 -20.93 7.23
CA ILE A 158 -0.76 -19.83 6.25
C ILE A 158 -1.17 -20.33 4.87
N VAL A 159 -1.95 -19.52 4.16
CA VAL A 159 -2.32 -19.76 2.75
C VAL A 159 -1.47 -18.88 1.84
N LEU A 160 -0.69 -19.51 0.96
CA LEU A 160 0.13 -18.82 -0.04
C LEU A 160 -0.48 -18.89 -1.45
N ILE A 161 -0.51 -17.74 -2.13
CA ILE A 161 -0.91 -17.60 -3.54
C ILE A 161 0.31 -17.19 -4.37
N PRO A 162 0.94 -18.13 -5.11
CA PRO A 162 2.07 -17.81 -5.99
C PRO A 162 1.68 -16.86 -7.12
N SER A 163 2.53 -15.86 -7.34
CA SER A 163 2.40 -14.87 -8.40
C SER A 163 3.50 -15.00 -9.44
N ALA A 164 3.16 -14.79 -10.72
CA ALA A 164 4.13 -14.62 -11.80
C ALA A 164 4.45 -13.13 -12.02
N THR A 165 5.72 -12.74 -11.91
CA THR A 165 6.14 -11.33 -11.89
C THR A 165 7.10 -10.95 -13.03
N PHE A 166 7.56 -11.92 -13.81
CA PHE A 166 8.40 -11.71 -14.99
C PHE A 166 7.86 -10.79 -16.12
N PRO A 167 6.54 -10.60 -16.35
CA PRO A 167 6.09 -9.97 -17.58
C PRO A 167 6.64 -8.54 -17.75
N ASN A 168 7.20 -8.25 -18.93
CA ASN A 168 7.60 -6.90 -19.32
C ASN A 168 6.49 -6.28 -20.18
N LEU A 169 5.77 -5.28 -19.67
CA LEU A 169 4.66 -4.69 -20.42
C LEU A 169 5.14 -3.71 -21.51
N GLN A 170 6.37 -3.19 -21.41
CA GLN A 170 7.00 -2.34 -22.42
C GLN A 170 7.52 -3.15 -23.63
N VAL A 171 7.81 -4.44 -23.43
CA VAL A 171 8.30 -5.36 -24.48
C VAL A 171 7.58 -6.72 -24.35
N PRO A 172 6.31 -6.82 -24.81
CA PRO A 172 5.40 -7.90 -24.43
C PRO A 172 5.48 -9.17 -25.30
N ASP A 173 6.25 -9.17 -26.39
CA ASP A 173 6.19 -10.17 -27.46
C ASP A 173 6.23 -11.62 -26.98
N ASN A 174 7.03 -11.91 -25.96
CA ASN A 174 7.19 -13.27 -25.43
C ASN A 174 6.37 -13.56 -24.16
N ASN A 175 5.65 -12.58 -23.60
CA ASN A 175 5.02 -12.73 -22.28
C ASN A 175 4.04 -13.91 -22.23
N THR A 176 3.19 -14.09 -23.26
CA THR A 176 2.22 -15.18 -23.33
C THR A 176 2.91 -16.54 -23.39
N ALA A 177 3.90 -16.70 -24.28
CA ALA A 177 4.62 -17.96 -24.45
C ALA A 177 5.40 -18.33 -23.17
N THR A 178 6.05 -17.36 -22.53
CA THR A 178 6.74 -17.57 -21.25
C THR A 178 5.77 -17.96 -20.14
N LEU A 179 4.60 -17.32 -20.05
CA LEU A 179 3.59 -17.68 -19.05
C LEU A 179 3.08 -19.12 -19.25
N ASP A 180 2.77 -19.50 -20.49
CA ASP A 180 2.29 -20.86 -20.79
C ASP A 180 3.36 -21.92 -20.53
N GLN A 181 4.63 -21.59 -20.75
CA GLN A 181 5.75 -22.46 -20.37
C GLN A 181 5.84 -22.62 -18.85
N LEU A 182 5.77 -21.53 -18.08
CA LEU A 182 5.78 -21.62 -16.60
C LEU A 182 4.59 -22.42 -16.06
N ILE A 183 3.41 -22.31 -16.67
CA ILE A 183 2.23 -23.12 -16.29
C ILE A 183 2.48 -24.61 -16.56
N THR A 184 3.16 -24.92 -17.66
CA THR A 184 3.53 -26.30 -18.02
C THR A 184 4.56 -26.87 -17.05
N ASP A 185 5.57 -26.08 -16.70
CA ASP A 185 6.66 -26.49 -15.80
C ASP A 185 6.20 -26.56 -14.33
N TYR A 186 5.25 -25.72 -13.94
CA TYR A 186 4.72 -25.61 -12.58
C TYR A 186 3.18 -25.74 -12.55
N PRO A 187 2.65 -26.95 -12.81
CA PRO A 187 1.21 -27.14 -12.92
C PRO A 187 0.49 -26.81 -11.60
N ASN A 188 -0.66 -26.14 -11.74
CA ASN A 188 -1.54 -25.71 -10.65
C ASN A 188 -0.90 -24.73 -9.64
N THR A 189 0.25 -24.13 -9.94
CA THR A 189 0.98 -23.26 -9.00
C THR A 189 0.53 -21.80 -9.08
N ILE A 190 0.53 -21.23 -10.28
CA ILE A 190 0.26 -19.79 -10.50
C ILE A 190 -1.23 -19.50 -10.29
N ARG A 191 -1.52 -18.45 -9.51
CA ARG A 191 -2.90 -17.98 -9.25
C ARG A 191 -3.03 -16.45 -9.23
N TRP A 192 -1.92 -15.74 -9.48
CA TRP A 192 -1.82 -14.29 -9.49
C TRP A 192 -0.74 -13.86 -10.49
N VAL A 193 -0.80 -12.62 -10.98
CA VAL A 193 0.26 -12.00 -11.80
C VAL A 193 0.65 -10.66 -11.18
N GLY A 194 1.94 -10.38 -11.06
CA GLY A 194 2.46 -9.11 -10.55
C GLY A 194 3.19 -9.20 -9.21
N GLU A 195 3.89 -8.16 -8.79
CA GLU A 195 3.85 -6.80 -9.33
C GLU A 195 4.53 -6.62 -10.71
N VAL A 196 3.77 -6.18 -11.72
CA VAL A 196 4.29 -5.80 -13.06
C VAL A 196 4.10 -4.32 -13.33
N ASN A 197 4.90 -3.73 -14.22
CA ASN A 197 4.96 -2.27 -14.36
C ASN A 197 4.42 -1.80 -15.71
N ILE A 198 3.54 -0.79 -15.68
CA ILE A 198 3.27 0.08 -16.85
C ILE A 198 4.17 1.30 -16.78
N TYR A 199 4.18 1.99 -15.64
CA TYR A 199 5.03 3.14 -15.34
C TYR A 199 5.53 3.04 -13.91
N LYS A 200 6.86 3.03 -13.73
CA LYS A 200 7.52 2.97 -12.41
C LYS A 200 8.64 4.00 -12.35
N HIS A 201 8.30 5.21 -11.95
CA HIS A 201 9.18 6.37 -11.86
C HIS A 201 10.39 6.13 -10.95
N ALA A 202 10.24 5.32 -9.90
CA ALA A 202 11.34 4.90 -9.03
C ALA A 202 12.50 4.20 -9.78
N LEU A 203 12.23 3.58 -10.94
CA LEU A 203 13.22 2.87 -11.75
C LEU A 203 13.76 3.70 -12.91
N ALA A 204 13.44 4.98 -12.96
CA ALA A 204 13.81 5.84 -14.07
C ALA A 204 15.32 5.95 -14.28
N ALA A 205 16.11 6.06 -13.20
CA ALA A 205 17.57 6.04 -13.26
C ALA A 205 18.14 4.63 -13.53
N ASN A 206 17.31 3.60 -13.48
CA ASN A 206 17.65 2.20 -13.74
C ASN A 206 17.15 1.71 -15.11
N GLY A 207 17.02 2.61 -16.09
CA GLY A 207 16.72 2.21 -17.47
C GLY A 207 15.26 1.97 -17.80
N PHE A 208 14.32 2.24 -16.89
CA PHE A 208 12.90 2.05 -17.18
C PHE A 208 12.45 2.79 -18.45
N TRP A 209 12.93 4.03 -18.64
CA TRP A 209 12.60 4.87 -19.80
C TRP A 209 13.44 4.57 -21.05
N ASN A 210 14.34 3.58 -21.01
CA ASN A 210 15.10 3.15 -22.18
C ASN A 210 14.28 2.22 -23.09
N PHE A 211 13.16 1.69 -22.57
CA PHE A 211 12.22 0.89 -23.32
C PHE A 211 11.05 1.76 -23.83
N PRO A 212 10.36 1.33 -24.90
CA PRO A 212 9.17 2.02 -25.37
C PRO A 212 8.16 2.24 -24.24
N LYS A 213 7.55 3.42 -24.19
CA LYS A 213 6.46 3.68 -23.25
C LYS A 213 5.24 2.89 -23.68
N VAL A 214 4.55 2.29 -22.72
CA VAL A 214 3.20 1.75 -22.93
C VAL A 214 2.28 2.92 -23.21
N THR A 215 1.45 2.84 -24.23
CA THR A 215 0.46 3.88 -24.59
C THR A 215 -0.91 3.24 -24.75
N GLU A 216 -1.95 4.04 -24.95
CA GLU A 216 -3.29 3.53 -25.26
C GLU A 216 -3.29 2.57 -26.48
N ALA A 217 -2.46 2.87 -27.49
CA ALA A 217 -2.29 2.03 -28.68
C ALA A 217 -1.64 0.67 -28.37
N SER A 218 -0.87 0.57 -27.28
CA SER A 218 -0.27 -0.70 -26.86
C SER A 218 -1.32 -1.75 -26.48
N PHE A 219 -2.55 -1.33 -26.17
CA PHE A 219 -3.65 -2.23 -25.80
C PHE A 219 -4.54 -2.64 -26.98
N ALA A 220 -4.26 -2.15 -28.19
CA ALA A 220 -5.02 -2.50 -29.38
C ALA A 220 -5.14 -4.02 -29.59
N ASN A 221 -6.25 -4.45 -30.19
CA ASN A 221 -6.70 -5.83 -30.07
C ASN A 221 -5.70 -6.89 -30.59
N ASP A 222 -4.87 -6.52 -31.55
CA ASP A 222 -3.90 -7.34 -32.27
C ASP A 222 -2.47 -7.27 -31.70
N THR A 223 -2.26 -6.55 -30.59
CA THR A 223 -0.93 -6.47 -29.96
C THR A 223 -0.63 -7.69 -29.08
N ALA A 224 0.67 -7.97 -28.91
CA ALA A 224 1.13 -9.01 -27.97
C ALA A 224 0.77 -8.70 -26.52
N LEU A 225 0.74 -7.41 -26.13
CA LEU A 225 0.30 -7.00 -24.79
C LEU A 225 -1.18 -7.33 -24.56
N ALA A 226 -2.05 -7.02 -25.53
CA ALA A 226 -3.47 -7.36 -25.43
C ALA A 226 -3.69 -8.88 -25.36
N ALA A 227 -2.94 -9.65 -26.14
CA ALA A 227 -2.99 -11.12 -26.07
C ALA A 227 -2.61 -11.64 -24.68
N PHE A 228 -1.54 -11.11 -24.08
CA PHE A 228 -1.12 -11.47 -22.72
C PHE A 228 -2.19 -11.11 -21.67
N LEU A 229 -2.73 -9.89 -21.68
CA LEU A 229 -3.74 -9.45 -20.71
C LEU A 229 -5.01 -10.30 -20.80
N ARG A 230 -5.46 -10.66 -22.01
CA ARG A 230 -6.59 -11.59 -22.19
C ARG A 230 -6.28 -12.99 -21.67
N ARG A 231 -5.04 -13.46 -21.83
CA ARG A 231 -4.62 -14.78 -21.32
C ARG A 231 -4.68 -14.84 -19.80
N VAL A 232 -4.31 -13.75 -19.10
CA VAL A 232 -4.44 -13.62 -17.65
C VAL A 232 -5.91 -13.53 -17.24
N ALA A 233 -6.70 -12.68 -17.92
CA ALA A 233 -8.14 -12.55 -17.66
C ALA A 233 -8.90 -13.87 -17.83
N ALA A 234 -8.59 -14.64 -18.88
CA ALA A 234 -9.19 -15.94 -19.15
C ALA A 234 -8.86 -16.99 -18.07
N ALA A 235 -7.70 -16.86 -17.39
CA ALA A 235 -7.35 -17.71 -16.25
C ALA A 235 -8.12 -17.32 -14.96
N GLY A 236 -8.77 -16.15 -14.95
CA GLY A 236 -9.47 -15.61 -13.78
C GLY A 236 -8.56 -15.12 -12.67
N TRP A 237 -7.26 -14.97 -12.95
CA TRP A 237 -6.24 -14.54 -12.00
C TRP A 237 -6.24 -13.02 -11.81
N PRO A 238 -6.10 -12.54 -10.56
CA PRO A 238 -5.85 -11.13 -10.30
C PRO A 238 -4.46 -10.71 -10.78
N MET A 239 -4.34 -9.45 -11.16
CA MET A 239 -3.11 -8.86 -11.67
C MET A 239 -2.77 -7.58 -10.89
N THR A 240 -1.68 -7.60 -10.13
CA THR A 240 -1.12 -6.40 -9.49
C THR A 240 -0.29 -5.62 -10.51
N ILE A 241 -0.70 -4.39 -10.78
CA ILE A 241 -0.01 -3.50 -11.71
C ILE A 241 0.49 -2.28 -10.96
N HIS A 242 1.79 -2.03 -11.06
CA HIS A 242 2.41 -0.78 -10.71
C HIS A 242 2.31 0.18 -11.89
N CYS A 243 1.52 1.22 -11.69
CA CYS A 243 1.39 2.30 -12.65
C CYS A 243 1.31 3.59 -11.85
N ASP A 244 2.43 4.26 -11.70
CA ASP A 244 2.44 5.58 -11.08
C ASP A 244 1.50 6.50 -11.86
N LEU A 245 0.70 7.28 -11.13
CA LEU A 245 -0.21 8.25 -11.74
C LEU A 245 0.56 9.34 -12.51
N GLY A 246 1.77 9.65 -12.04
CA GLY A 246 2.71 10.60 -12.62
C GLY A 246 3.91 10.80 -11.70
N CYS A 247 4.50 11.99 -11.76
CA CYS A 247 5.54 12.42 -10.83
C CYS A 247 5.47 13.93 -10.58
N ASP A 248 6.19 14.41 -9.58
CA ASP A 248 6.50 15.82 -9.34
C ASP A 248 7.95 16.03 -8.91
N ASN A 249 8.66 14.97 -8.52
CA ASN A 249 10.03 15.03 -8.06
C ASN A 249 10.79 13.74 -8.39
N TYR A 250 12.12 13.81 -8.29
CA TYR A 250 13.00 12.64 -8.30
C TYR A 250 14.04 12.71 -7.18
N ALA A 251 13.70 13.39 -6.09
CA ALA A 251 14.62 13.56 -4.96
C ALA A 251 15.00 12.22 -4.31
N ALA A 252 14.11 11.22 -4.43
CA ALA A 252 14.34 9.87 -3.96
C ALA A 252 15.24 9.03 -4.87
N VAL A 253 15.57 9.48 -6.09
CA VAL A 253 16.36 8.74 -7.09
C VAL A 253 17.78 9.30 -7.15
N PRO A 254 18.77 8.70 -6.47
CA PRO A 254 20.08 9.30 -6.35
C PRO A 254 20.81 9.36 -7.70
N GLY A 255 21.65 10.38 -7.90
CA GLY A 255 22.48 10.49 -9.11
C GLY A 255 21.71 10.79 -10.40
N TRP A 256 20.39 11.01 -10.34
CA TRP A 256 19.60 11.44 -11.47
C TRP A 256 19.17 12.89 -11.32
N ASP A 257 19.67 13.74 -12.21
CA ASP A 257 19.31 15.17 -12.32
C ASP A 257 18.03 15.39 -13.15
N GLY A 258 17.36 14.30 -13.50
CA GLY A 258 16.12 14.31 -14.27
C GLY A 258 15.08 15.21 -13.62
N ARG A 259 14.37 15.96 -14.44
CA ARG A 259 13.17 16.66 -14.02
C ARG A 259 11.96 15.80 -14.35
N CYS A 260 10.98 15.75 -13.45
CA CYS A 260 9.69 15.22 -13.81
C CYS A 260 9.02 16.17 -14.82
N VAL A 261 9.00 15.76 -16.09
CA VAL A 261 8.50 16.56 -17.21
C VAL A 261 7.61 15.71 -18.10
N VAL A 262 6.62 16.38 -18.69
CA VAL A 262 5.76 15.83 -19.74
C VAL A 262 6.44 16.10 -21.07
N GLY A 263 6.63 15.06 -21.91
CA GLY A 263 7.24 15.24 -23.22
C GLY A 263 6.36 16.08 -24.16
N ALA A 264 6.95 16.76 -25.15
CA ALA A 264 6.20 17.60 -26.09
C ALA A 264 5.10 16.83 -26.84
N ALA A 265 5.38 15.58 -27.22
CA ALA A 265 4.39 14.71 -27.87
C ALA A 265 3.24 14.33 -26.92
N GLU A 266 3.54 14.03 -25.66
CA GLU A 266 2.54 13.69 -24.64
C GLU A 266 1.67 14.90 -24.30
N ALA A 267 2.27 16.10 -24.20
CA ALA A 267 1.55 17.34 -23.99
C ALA A 267 0.64 17.70 -25.18
N ALA A 268 1.12 17.49 -26.41
CA ALA A 268 0.31 17.69 -27.62
C ALA A 268 -0.86 16.69 -27.68
N GLN A 269 -0.63 15.44 -27.30
CA GLN A 269 -1.69 14.42 -27.22
C GLN A 269 -2.71 14.77 -26.14
N ALA A 270 -2.27 15.18 -24.94
CA ALA A 270 -3.18 15.60 -23.87
C ALA A 270 -4.04 16.80 -24.27
N HIS A 271 -3.48 17.76 -25.01
CA HIS A 271 -4.24 18.87 -25.60
C HIS A 271 -5.26 18.39 -26.64
N ALA A 272 -4.87 17.47 -27.53
CA ALA A 272 -5.80 16.89 -28.50
C ALA A 272 -6.96 16.12 -27.84
N ASP A 273 -6.70 15.53 -26.66
CA ASP A 273 -7.67 14.77 -25.87
C ASP A 273 -8.35 15.61 -24.76
N ALA A 274 -8.34 16.94 -24.87
CA ALA A 274 -8.83 17.84 -23.83
C ALA A 274 -10.27 17.53 -23.35
N GLU A 275 -11.15 17.10 -24.26
CA GLU A 275 -12.52 16.72 -23.91
C GLU A 275 -12.57 15.51 -22.95
N TRP A 276 -11.72 14.51 -23.17
CA TRP A 276 -11.62 13.36 -22.28
C TRP A 276 -11.13 13.80 -20.89
N TRP A 277 -10.06 14.61 -20.84
CA TRP A 277 -9.51 15.11 -19.59
C TRP A 277 -10.51 15.99 -18.84
N ARG A 278 -11.25 16.85 -19.53
CA ARG A 278 -12.29 17.69 -18.93
C ARG A 278 -13.42 16.86 -18.34
N THR A 279 -13.85 15.85 -19.07
CA THR A 279 -14.91 14.94 -18.61
C THR A 279 -14.44 14.13 -17.40
N PHE A 280 -13.22 13.61 -17.44
CA PHE A 280 -12.67 12.79 -16.37
C PHE A 280 -12.41 13.61 -15.11
N LEU A 281 -11.63 14.70 -15.22
CA LEU A 281 -11.21 15.51 -14.07
C LEU A 281 -12.32 16.42 -13.53
N GLY A 282 -13.35 16.68 -14.33
CA GLY A 282 -14.50 17.50 -13.96
C GLY A 282 -14.05 18.84 -13.37
N PRO A 283 -14.42 19.16 -12.12
CA PRO A 283 -14.10 20.44 -11.52
C PRO A 283 -12.59 20.65 -11.27
N TYR A 284 -11.78 19.60 -11.26
CA TYR A 284 -10.32 19.70 -11.10
C TYR A 284 -9.58 19.93 -12.42
N TYR A 285 -10.28 19.96 -13.56
CA TYR A 285 -9.65 20.13 -14.87
C TYR A 285 -8.79 21.41 -14.95
N GLY A 286 -9.29 22.53 -14.44
CA GLY A 286 -8.60 23.82 -14.46
C GLY A 286 -7.29 23.85 -13.66
N GLY A 287 -7.10 22.90 -12.73
CA GLY A 287 -5.83 22.73 -12.03
C GLY A 287 -4.73 22.25 -12.97
N PHE A 288 -5.06 21.43 -13.97
CA PHE A 288 -4.08 20.75 -14.84
C PHE A 288 -4.05 21.26 -16.27
N PHE A 289 -5.07 22.01 -16.70
CA PHE A 289 -5.19 22.56 -18.05
C PHE A 289 -5.56 24.04 -17.99
N ASN A 290 -5.01 24.84 -18.90
CA ASN A 290 -5.33 26.26 -18.98
C ASN A 290 -6.62 26.52 -19.77
N SER A 291 -7.03 27.78 -19.90
CA SER A 291 -8.25 28.17 -20.63
C SER A 291 -8.24 27.88 -22.14
N THR A 292 -7.10 27.48 -22.68
CA THR A 292 -6.90 27.07 -24.09
C THR A 292 -6.64 25.57 -24.22
N ASP A 293 -6.95 24.80 -23.16
CA ASP A 293 -6.86 23.35 -23.10
C ASP A 293 -5.44 22.80 -23.26
N HIS A 294 -4.43 23.63 -23.02
CA HIS A 294 -3.05 23.16 -22.96
C HIS A 294 -2.73 22.68 -21.54
N PRO A 295 -2.06 21.52 -21.39
CA PRO A 295 -1.66 21.01 -20.08
C PRO A 295 -0.68 21.98 -19.41
N GLN A 296 -0.90 22.21 -18.12
CA GLN A 296 -0.08 23.03 -17.25
C GLN A 296 1.08 22.22 -16.67
N GLN A 297 1.97 22.88 -15.91
CA GLN A 297 3.17 22.25 -15.38
C GLN A 297 2.88 21.03 -14.48
N ASN A 298 1.85 21.13 -13.65
CA ASN A 298 1.42 20.08 -12.73
C ASN A 298 0.70 18.89 -13.40
N PHE A 299 0.37 18.96 -14.70
CA PHE A 299 -0.15 17.81 -15.46
C PHE A 299 0.75 16.58 -15.36
N ARG A 300 2.07 16.77 -15.16
CA ARG A 300 3.05 15.71 -14.86
C ARG A 300 2.64 14.76 -13.73
N LYS A 301 1.84 15.23 -12.77
CA LYS A 301 1.36 14.46 -11.62
C LYS A 301 0.31 13.41 -11.98
N ILE A 302 -0.36 13.61 -13.12
CA ILE A 302 -1.47 12.76 -13.59
C ILE A 302 -1.29 12.29 -15.03
N GLN A 303 -0.10 12.49 -15.62
CA GLN A 303 0.16 12.30 -17.04
C GLN A 303 -0.11 10.87 -17.54
N HIS A 304 -0.10 9.87 -16.66
CA HIS A 304 -0.30 8.46 -17.02
C HIS A 304 -1.75 7.98 -16.85
N LEU A 305 -2.64 8.84 -16.32
CA LEU A 305 -4.02 8.48 -15.96
C LEU A 305 -4.83 7.92 -17.13
N LYS A 306 -4.66 8.48 -18.34
CA LYS A 306 -5.40 8.02 -19.53
C LYS A 306 -4.98 6.63 -19.99
N VAL A 307 -3.68 6.30 -19.88
CA VAL A 307 -3.17 4.94 -20.14
C VAL A 307 -3.77 3.95 -19.13
N TRP A 308 -3.90 4.36 -17.87
CA TRP A 308 -4.53 3.56 -16.82
C TRP A 308 -6.03 3.29 -17.09
N ASP A 309 -6.83 4.33 -17.39
CA ASP A 309 -8.24 4.18 -17.78
C ASP A 309 -8.39 3.28 -19.02
N ALA A 310 -7.46 3.35 -19.98
CA ALA A 310 -7.49 2.54 -21.18
C ALA A 310 -7.31 1.04 -20.89
N VAL A 311 -6.41 0.64 -19.98
CA VAL A 311 -6.26 -0.78 -19.58
C VAL A 311 -7.57 -1.30 -18.99
N LEU A 312 -8.13 -0.57 -18.04
CA LEU A 312 -9.34 -1.00 -17.32
C LEU A 312 -10.54 -1.10 -18.26
N THR A 313 -10.70 -0.13 -19.16
CA THR A 313 -11.76 -0.08 -20.15
C THR A 313 -11.67 -1.22 -21.17
N GLN A 314 -10.47 -1.50 -21.67
CA GLN A 314 -10.28 -2.48 -22.75
C GLN A 314 -10.33 -3.93 -22.24
N PHE A 315 -10.03 -4.16 -20.95
CA PHE A 315 -10.03 -5.50 -20.34
C PHE A 315 -10.97 -5.58 -19.12
N PRO A 316 -12.30 -5.42 -19.30
CA PRO A 316 -13.26 -5.33 -18.19
C PRO A 316 -13.39 -6.64 -17.38
N THR A 317 -12.89 -7.77 -17.90
CA THR A 317 -12.87 -9.06 -17.19
C THR A 317 -11.54 -9.32 -16.48
N LEU A 318 -10.50 -8.52 -16.73
CA LEU A 318 -9.23 -8.61 -16.01
C LEU A 318 -9.41 -8.00 -14.63
N LYS A 319 -9.21 -8.80 -13.59
CA LYS A 319 -9.19 -8.36 -12.20
C LYS A 319 -7.87 -7.62 -11.94
N VAL A 320 -7.92 -6.32 -11.71
CA VAL A 320 -6.72 -5.48 -11.51
C VAL A 320 -6.60 -5.06 -10.06
N VAL A 321 -5.39 -5.10 -9.51
CA VAL A 321 -5.01 -4.46 -8.26
C VAL A 321 -4.00 -3.37 -8.58
N TRP A 322 -4.35 -2.12 -8.32
CA TRP A 322 -3.43 -0.99 -8.47
C TRP A 322 -2.51 -0.92 -7.26
N ALA A 323 -1.22 -1.09 -7.49
CA ALA A 323 -0.23 -1.02 -6.43
C ALA A 323 -0.24 0.36 -5.76
N HIS A 324 -0.29 0.37 -4.43
CA HIS A 324 -0.03 1.57 -3.61
C HIS A 324 -0.91 2.78 -3.97
N MET A 325 -2.16 2.53 -4.37
CA MET A 325 -3.08 3.57 -4.86
C MET A 325 -2.54 4.40 -6.05
N GLY A 326 -1.53 3.93 -6.78
CA GLY A 326 -0.87 4.70 -7.83
C GLY A 326 0.05 5.82 -7.36
N LEU A 327 0.35 5.86 -6.06
CA LEU A 327 1.29 6.79 -5.46
C LEU A 327 2.72 6.22 -5.48
N SER A 328 3.69 7.12 -5.50
CA SER A 328 5.12 6.79 -5.51
C SER A 328 5.93 7.78 -4.64
N LYS A 329 7.24 7.56 -4.52
CA LYS A 329 8.15 8.54 -3.88
C LYS A 329 8.42 9.72 -4.81
N GLU A 330 8.12 9.54 -6.08
CA GLU A 330 8.31 10.51 -7.14
C GLU A 330 7.06 11.38 -7.32
N LEU A 331 5.95 11.12 -6.60
CA LEU A 331 4.70 11.88 -6.64
C LEU A 331 4.23 12.26 -5.23
N LEU A 332 4.85 13.27 -4.60
CA LEU A 332 4.64 13.57 -3.17
C LEU A 332 3.59 14.65 -2.89
N THR A 333 3.28 15.48 -3.88
CA THR A 333 2.53 16.75 -3.71
C THR A 333 1.24 16.78 -4.54
N LEU A 334 0.75 15.63 -4.98
CA LEU A 334 -0.59 15.55 -5.57
C LEU A 334 -1.63 15.81 -4.48
N HIS A 335 -2.53 16.76 -4.72
CA HIS A 335 -3.55 17.10 -3.74
C HIS A 335 -4.44 15.88 -3.41
N PRO A 336 -4.63 15.50 -2.12
CA PRO A 336 -5.39 14.30 -1.75
C PRO A 336 -6.84 14.31 -2.22
N THR A 337 -7.49 15.48 -2.29
CA THR A 337 -8.87 15.57 -2.83
C THR A 337 -8.91 15.32 -4.34
N VAL A 338 -7.87 15.73 -5.09
CA VAL A 338 -7.77 15.41 -6.52
C VAL A 338 -7.53 13.91 -6.69
N HIS A 339 -6.62 13.35 -5.91
CA HIS A 339 -6.31 11.93 -6.00
C HIS A 339 -7.52 11.05 -5.66
N THR A 340 -8.21 11.33 -4.55
CA THR A 340 -9.43 10.60 -4.18
C THR A 340 -10.55 10.76 -5.20
N TYR A 341 -10.68 11.93 -5.85
CA TYR A 341 -11.62 12.12 -6.95
C TYR A 341 -11.26 11.26 -8.18
N ILE A 342 -9.97 11.17 -8.52
CA ILE A 342 -9.49 10.29 -9.61
C ILE A 342 -9.83 8.83 -9.28
N MET A 343 -9.48 8.36 -8.08
CA MET A 343 -9.78 6.99 -7.63
C MET A 343 -11.28 6.71 -7.64
N GLN A 344 -12.09 7.64 -7.11
CA GLN A 344 -13.55 7.53 -7.13
C GLN A 344 -14.07 7.36 -8.56
N THR A 345 -13.62 8.23 -9.47
CA THR A 345 -14.03 8.19 -10.88
C THR A 345 -13.65 6.86 -11.53
N LEU A 346 -12.46 6.32 -11.23
CA LEU A 346 -12.05 5.00 -11.70
C LEU A 346 -12.89 3.87 -11.11
N PHE A 347 -13.20 3.90 -9.80
CA PHE A 347 -14.03 2.87 -9.17
C PHE A 347 -15.47 2.87 -9.70
N ASP A 348 -16.03 4.05 -9.98
CA ASP A 348 -17.37 4.18 -10.55
C ASP A 348 -17.43 3.65 -11.99
N ARG A 349 -16.34 3.81 -12.76
CA ARG A 349 -16.25 3.35 -14.17
C ARG A 349 -15.86 1.88 -14.30
N HIS A 350 -15.01 1.37 -13.40
CA HIS A 350 -14.28 0.11 -13.58
C HIS A 350 -14.52 -0.85 -12.41
N PRO A 351 -15.54 -1.72 -12.48
CA PRO A 351 -15.84 -2.67 -11.40
C PRO A 351 -14.73 -3.72 -11.21
N ASN A 352 -13.83 -3.86 -12.18
CA ASN A 352 -12.70 -4.78 -12.17
C ASN A 352 -11.43 -4.20 -11.50
N LEU A 353 -11.45 -2.92 -11.10
CA LEU A 353 -10.36 -2.26 -10.39
C LEU A 353 -10.47 -2.48 -8.87
N HIS A 354 -9.37 -2.90 -8.26
CA HIS A 354 -9.10 -2.86 -6.82
C HIS A 354 -7.80 -2.08 -6.61
N VAL A 355 -7.54 -1.69 -5.37
CA VAL A 355 -6.35 -0.95 -4.97
C VAL A 355 -5.80 -1.58 -3.70
N ASP A 356 -4.47 -1.72 -3.59
CA ASP A 356 -3.86 -2.09 -2.31
C ASP A 356 -3.28 -0.86 -1.59
N LEU A 357 -3.35 -0.91 -0.26
CA LEU A 357 -2.81 0.09 0.68
C LEU A 357 -1.42 -0.32 1.20
N SER A 358 -0.80 -1.30 0.56
CA SER A 358 0.52 -1.81 0.94
C SER A 358 1.57 -0.75 0.65
N TRP A 359 2.70 -0.80 1.37
CA TRP A 359 3.85 0.12 1.35
C TRP A 359 3.90 1.07 2.54
N ASP A 360 4.90 0.87 3.40
CA ASP A 360 5.14 1.67 4.61
C ASP A 360 5.29 3.17 4.32
N ILE A 361 5.76 3.52 3.13
CA ILE A 361 5.87 4.90 2.64
C ILE A 361 4.50 5.58 2.52
N ILE A 362 3.42 4.86 2.17
CA ILE A 362 2.09 5.46 2.15
C ILE A 362 1.71 5.94 3.54
N ALA A 363 1.88 5.06 4.54
CA ALA A 363 1.62 5.38 5.93
C ALA A 363 2.51 6.54 6.40
N GLN A 364 3.82 6.46 6.17
CA GLN A 364 4.81 7.43 6.68
C GLN A 364 4.77 8.80 5.98
N LEU A 365 4.38 8.89 4.71
CA LEU A 365 4.42 10.15 3.95
C LEU A 365 3.05 10.80 3.80
N TYR A 366 1.98 10.02 3.68
CA TYR A 366 0.67 10.55 3.33
C TYR A 366 -0.33 10.45 4.47
N LEU A 367 -0.37 9.32 5.19
CA LEU A 367 -1.53 9.01 6.02
C LEU A 367 -1.32 9.27 7.50
N MET A 368 -0.13 9.01 8.03
CA MET A 368 0.07 8.89 9.48
C MET A 368 1.19 9.76 10.06
N ASN A 369 1.64 10.75 9.30
CA ASN A 369 2.66 11.72 9.71
C ASN A 369 2.06 13.13 9.80
N TYR A 370 1.23 13.35 10.83
CA TYR A 370 0.48 14.56 11.08
C TYR A 370 1.37 15.82 11.10
N ALA A 371 2.57 15.75 11.66
CA ALA A 371 3.44 16.92 11.75
C ALA A 371 3.98 17.41 10.39
N ASN A 372 3.82 16.65 9.31
CA ASN A 372 4.49 16.91 8.04
C ASN A 372 3.81 17.99 7.17
N VAL A 373 2.48 18.04 7.14
CA VAL A 373 1.72 18.92 6.24
C VAL A 373 0.61 19.60 7.00
N SER A 374 0.59 20.93 6.99
CA SER A 374 -0.47 21.70 7.63
C SER A 374 -1.73 21.76 6.75
N ILE A 375 -2.92 21.87 7.37
CA ILE A 375 -4.17 22.02 6.59
C ILE A 375 -4.19 23.29 5.73
N GLN A 376 -3.39 24.30 6.09
CA GLN A 376 -3.25 25.54 5.32
C GLN A 376 -2.62 25.27 3.94
N GLU A 377 -1.70 24.31 3.84
CA GLU A 377 -1.07 23.91 2.56
C GLU A 377 -2.02 23.16 1.62
N LEU A 378 -3.13 22.63 2.15
CA LEU A 378 -4.17 21.95 1.37
C LEU A 378 -5.28 22.91 0.90
N GLN A 379 -5.21 24.19 1.25
CA GLN A 379 -6.18 25.16 0.76
C GLN A 379 -5.97 25.44 -0.73
N ALA A 380 -7.05 25.68 -1.45
CA ALA A 380 -7.00 25.95 -2.89
C ALA A 380 -6.08 27.12 -3.26
N ALA A 381 -6.09 28.20 -2.47
CA ALA A 381 -5.19 29.35 -2.67
C ALA A 381 -3.69 29.01 -2.47
N ALA A 382 -3.37 27.88 -1.84
CA ALA A 382 -2.01 27.47 -1.49
C ALA A 382 -1.51 26.26 -2.32
N HIS A 383 -2.36 25.66 -3.15
CA HIS A 383 -2.05 24.38 -3.80
C HIS A 383 -2.24 24.41 -5.32
N GLU A 384 -1.18 24.11 -6.07
CA GLU A 384 -1.15 24.23 -7.55
C GLU A 384 -2.14 23.32 -8.29
N ASP A 385 -2.55 22.21 -7.68
CA ASP A 385 -3.51 21.27 -8.27
C ASP A 385 -4.98 21.70 -8.14
N LEU A 386 -5.24 22.81 -7.46
CA LEU A 386 -6.57 23.38 -7.30
C LEU A 386 -6.69 24.69 -8.09
N HIS A 387 -7.86 24.92 -8.67
CA HIS A 387 -8.20 26.13 -9.42
C HIS A 387 -9.32 26.88 -8.68
N GLU A 388 -9.56 28.14 -9.01
CA GLU A 388 -10.62 28.94 -8.40
C GLU A 388 -11.99 28.22 -8.45
N ASP A 389 -12.25 27.48 -9.52
CA ASP A 389 -13.50 26.71 -9.71
C ASP A 389 -13.63 25.49 -8.77
N SER A 390 -12.54 25.04 -8.15
CA SER A 390 -12.52 23.91 -7.21
C SER A 390 -12.45 24.33 -5.74
N GLU A 391 -12.38 25.63 -5.44
CA GLU A 391 -12.26 26.14 -4.05
C GLU A 391 -13.37 25.63 -3.14
N THR A 392 -14.60 25.56 -3.64
CA THR A 392 -15.76 25.13 -2.86
C THR A 392 -15.77 23.63 -2.55
N LEU A 393 -14.87 22.85 -3.17
CA LEU A 393 -14.80 21.40 -3.01
C LEU A 393 -13.92 20.98 -1.82
N PHE A 394 -13.09 21.88 -1.30
CA PHE A 394 -12.25 21.62 -0.14
C PHE A 394 -12.83 22.26 1.12
N ASN A 395 -13.46 21.44 1.97
CA ASN A 395 -14.01 21.89 3.25
C ASN A 395 -13.02 21.60 4.40
N SER A 396 -12.13 22.55 4.66
CA SER A 396 -11.12 22.45 5.72
C SER A 396 -11.70 22.22 7.12
N THR A 397 -12.85 22.83 7.43
CA THR A 397 -13.49 22.67 8.74
C THR A 397 -13.99 21.25 8.95
N MET A 398 -14.62 20.66 7.94
CA MET A 398 -15.06 19.27 7.97
C MET A 398 -13.86 18.32 8.08
N ILE A 399 -12.80 18.56 7.32
CA ILE A 399 -11.60 17.71 7.30
C ILE A 399 -10.87 17.75 8.65
N GLU A 400 -10.72 18.93 9.26
CA GLU A 400 -10.14 19.05 10.62
C GLU A 400 -10.99 18.32 11.66
N GLY A 401 -12.32 18.44 11.56
CA GLY A 401 -13.25 17.71 12.42
C GLY A 401 -13.07 16.20 12.33
N LEU A 402 -13.07 15.65 11.10
CA LEU A 402 -12.85 14.23 10.86
C LEU A 402 -11.49 13.77 11.38
N ARG A 403 -10.40 14.48 11.04
CA ARG A 403 -9.05 14.17 11.52
C ARG A 403 -8.98 14.16 13.05
N SER A 404 -9.66 15.10 13.71
CA SER A 404 -9.73 15.17 15.18
C SER A 404 -10.47 13.98 15.79
N GLU A 405 -11.48 13.43 15.13
CA GLU A 405 -12.10 12.17 15.57
C GLU A 405 -11.15 10.97 15.39
N LEU A 406 -10.43 10.90 14.27
CA LEU A 406 -9.41 9.88 14.04
C LEU A 406 -8.31 9.95 15.11
N ALA A 407 -7.88 11.15 15.49
CA ALA A 407 -6.86 11.35 16.53
C ALA A 407 -7.24 10.71 17.89
N LYS A 408 -8.53 10.75 18.27
CA LYS A 408 -9.01 10.10 19.51
C LYS A 408 -8.91 8.57 19.46
N VAL A 409 -8.99 7.98 18.27
CA VAL A 409 -8.77 6.54 18.08
C VAL A 409 -7.28 6.24 18.17
N TRP A 410 -6.45 7.06 17.52
CA TRP A 410 -4.99 6.96 17.55
C TRP A 410 -4.42 7.00 18.97
N GLU A 411 -4.86 7.93 19.81
CA GLU A 411 -4.40 8.07 21.21
C GLU A 411 -4.51 6.76 22.03
N LYS A 412 -5.47 5.88 21.67
CA LYS A 412 -5.67 4.60 22.36
C LYS A 412 -4.71 3.50 21.88
N GLN A 413 -4.14 3.64 20.69
CA GLN A 413 -3.32 2.63 20.01
C GLN A 413 -1.87 3.09 19.81
N GLN A 414 -1.57 4.36 20.09
CA GLN A 414 -0.27 5.00 19.87
C GLN A 414 0.88 4.17 20.45
N ALA A 415 0.76 3.69 21.70
CA ALA A 415 1.82 2.92 22.34
C ALA A 415 2.20 1.65 21.56
N HIS A 416 1.23 0.93 20.99
CA HIS A 416 1.51 -0.25 20.16
C HIS A 416 2.30 0.13 18.90
N VAL A 417 1.89 1.22 18.25
CA VAL A 417 2.54 1.69 17.02
C VAL A 417 3.93 2.27 17.29
N GLU A 418 4.15 2.90 18.44
CA GLU A 418 5.47 3.37 18.86
C GLU A 418 6.42 2.23 19.19
N THR A 419 5.92 1.14 19.80
CA THR A 419 6.73 -0.04 20.13
C THR A 419 7.21 -0.78 18.88
N PHE A 420 6.29 -1.06 17.94
CA PHE A 420 6.59 -1.96 16.82
C PHE A 420 6.77 -1.25 15.48
N GLY A 421 6.23 -0.04 15.31
CA GLY A 421 6.26 0.73 14.07
C GLY A 421 7.40 1.75 13.98
N SER A 422 7.35 2.60 12.96
CA SER A 422 8.27 3.70 12.73
C SER A 422 7.87 4.92 13.55
N ALA A 423 8.02 4.85 14.88
CA ALA A 423 7.57 5.90 15.83
C ALA A 423 7.96 7.34 15.45
N ALA A 424 9.15 7.55 14.88
CA ALA A 424 9.62 8.88 14.46
C ALA A 424 8.96 9.41 13.16
N LYS A 425 8.16 8.61 12.48
CA LYS A 425 7.52 8.91 11.19
C LYS A 425 6.01 8.67 11.17
N ILE A 426 5.47 8.06 12.23
CA ILE A 426 4.05 7.78 12.39
C ILE A 426 3.62 8.37 13.73
N ASP A 427 3.13 9.60 13.69
CA ASP A 427 2.78 10.41 14.87
C ASP A 427 1.28 10.75 14.96
N GLY A 428 0.48 10.34 13.96
CA GLY A 428 -0.97 10.43 14.00
C GLY A 428 -1.60 10.68 12.63
N PRO A 429 -2.94 10.60 12.52
CA PRO A 429 -3.63 10.74 11.24
C PRO A 429 -3.48 12.17 10.66
N THR A 430 -3.08 12.25 9.40
CA THR A 430 -2.99 13.50 8.64
C THR A 430 -4.36 13.98 8.17
N HIS A 431 -4.44 15.24 7.69
CA HIS A 431 -5.61 15.71 6.96
C HIS A 431 -5.87 14.93 5.67
N ALA A 432 -4.81 14.46 5.00
CA ALA A 432 -4.94 13.59 3.85
C ALA A 432 -5.59 12.25 4.23
N MET A 433 -5.23 11.65 5.37
CA MET A 433 -5.88 10.44 5.87
C MET A 433 -7.37 10.65 6.13
N ALA A 434 -7.77 11.80 6.67
CA ALA A 434 -9.20 12.11 6.83
C ALA A 434 -9.95 12.16 5.48
N ILE A 435 -9.30 12.62 4.41
CA ILE A 435 -9.86 12.62 3.05
C ILE A 435 -9.92 11.19 2.48
N TYR A 436 -8.84 10.40 2.60
CA TYR A 436 -8.82 9.01 2.15
C TYR A 436 -9.78 8.12 2.94
N TYR A 437 -9.98 8.38 4.23
CA TYR A 437 -10.93 7.65 5.06
C TYR A 437 -12.35 7.67 4.47
N VAL A 438 -12.81 8.84 3.99
CA VAL A 438 -14.13 8.96 3.34
C VAL A 438 -14.21 8.14 2.05
N LEU A 439 -13.12 8.09 1.28
CA LEU A 439 -13.07 7.25 0.07
C LEU A 439 -13.09 5.76 0.43
N ILE A 440 -12.30 5.34 1.43
CA ILE A 440 -12.20 3.95 1.87
C ILE A 440 -13.53 3.47 2.42
N ASP A 441 -14.21 4.26 3.23
CA ASP A 441 -15.54 3.96 3.78
C ASP A 441 -16.57 3.74 2.65
N LYS A 442 -16.57 4.62 1.64
CA LYS A 442 -17.49 4.53 0.51
C LYS A 442 -17.22 3.35 -0.43
N TYR A 443 -15.95 2.99 -0.63
CA TYR A 443 -15.51 1.95 -1.58
C TYR A 443 -14.78 0.81 -0.88
N ASP A 444 -15.25 0.43 0.31
CA ASP A 444 -14.62 -0.56 1.18
C ASP A 444 -14.39 -1.92 0.50
N THR A 445 -15.21 -2.27 -0.49
CA THR A 445 -15.08 -3.48 -1.32
C THR A 445 -14.01 -3.40 -2.41
N ARG A 446 -13.28 -2.28 -2.52
CA ARG A 446 -12.25 -2.04 -3.55
C ARG A 446 -10.83 -2.00 -3.00
N PHE A 447 -10.66 -2.02 -1.68
CA PHE A 447 -9.35 -1.91 -1.04
C PHE A 447 -8.81 -3.27 -0.57
N LEU A 448 -7.50 -3.43 -0.64
CA LEU A 448 -6.74 -4.55 -0.11
C LEU A 448 -5.64 -4.01 0.79
N THR A 449 -5.06 -4.88 1.61
CA THR A 449 -3.98 -4.54 2.55
C THR A 449 -2.79 -5.46 2.35
N GLY A 450 -1.60 -4.96 2.65
CA GLY A 450 -0.36 -5.71 2.57
C GLY A 450 0.81 -4.88 3.04
N THR A 451 2.02 -5.40 2.90
CA THR A 451 3.22 -4.75 3.43
C THR A 451 4.06 -4.06 2.38
N ASP A 452 4.07 -4.56 1.15
CA ASP A 452 5.12 -4.31 0.14
C ASP A 452 6.53 -4.70 0.64
N PHE A 453 6.61 -5.66 1.57
CA PHE A 453 7.87 -6.05 2.18
C PHE A 453 8.74 -6.77 1.15
N VAL A 454 10.01 -6.34 1.05
CA VAL A 454 11.03 -7.01 0.24
C VAL A 454 11.95 -7.84 1.12
N SER A 455 11.80 -9.16 1.04
CA SER A 455 12.68 -10.14 1.66
C SER A 455 14.09 -10.05 1.05
N SER A 456 15.06 -9.58 1.85
CA SER A 456 16.45 -9.45 1.44
C SER A 456 17.40 -9.61 2.62
N MET A 457 18.53 -10.27 2.39
CA MET A 457 19.60 -10.52 3.37
C MET A 457 20.97 -10.27 2.77
N GLY A 458 21.11 -9.27 1.90
CA GLY A 458 22.39 -8.91 1.31
C GLY A 458 23.32 -8.21 2.31
N PRO A 459 24.38 -8.85 2.85
CA PRO A 459 25.24 -8.20 3.83
C PRO A 459 26.06 -7.07 3.21
N PRO A 460 26.33 -5.97 3.95
CA PRO A 460 27.07 -4.82 3.43
C PRO A 460 28.43 -5.16 2.81
N GLY A 461 29.13 -6.18 3.32
CA GLY A 461 30.44 -6.56 2.80
C GLY A 461 30.42 -7.25 1.42
N LYS A 462 29.28 -7.79 0.98
CA LYS A 462 29.13 -8.45 -0.33
C LYS A 462 28.16 -7.70 -1.24
N TRP A 463 27.17 -7.05 -0.66
CA TRP A 463 26.13 -6.28 -1.35
C TRP A 463 26.13 -4.82 -0.85
N PRO A 464 27.28 -4.12 -0.91
CA PRO A 464 27.39 -2.75 -0.38
C PRO A 464 26.53 -1.74 -1.14
N GLY A 465 26.21 -2.04 -2.40
CA GLY A 465 25.79 -1.02 -3.35
C GLY A 465 26.88 0.02 -3.59
N LEU A 466 26.51 1.18 -4.16
CA LEU A 466 27.45 2.29 -4.33
C LEU A 466 27.56 3.09 -3.02
N SER A 467 28.73 3.03 -2.38
CA SER A 467 29.02 3.70 -1.10
C SER A 467 28.83 5.23 -1.12
N GLN A 468 28.86 5.84 -2.30
CA GLN A 468 28.58 7.27 -2.48
C GLN A 468 27.14 7.67 -2.13
N PHE A 469 26.19 6.72 -2.11
CA PHE A 469 24.79 6.99 -1.79
C PHE A 469 24.42 6.61 -0.34
N LYS A 470 25.25 5.81 0.35
CA LYS A 470 25.04 5.47 1.77
C LYS A 470 26.37 5.10 2.44
N SER A 471 26.76 5.89 3.45
CA SER A 471 27.99 5.68 4.22
C SER A 471 27.72 5.68 5.73
N PRO A 472 28.04 4.58 6.45
CA PRO A 472 28.58 3.32 5.93
C PRO A 472 27.53 2.55 5.09
N PRO A 473 27.95 1.66 4.18
CA PRO A 473 27.04 0.75 3.50
C PRO A 473 26.25 -0.09 4.52
N THR A 474 24.94 -0.19 4.35
CA THR A 474 24.08 -1.01 5.22
C THR A 474 23.69 -2.35 4.60
N GLY A 475 24.08 -2.61 3.36
CA GLY A 475 23.53 -3.70 2.57
C GLY A 475 22.02 -3.59 2.41
N CYS A 476 21.37 -4.70 2.06
CA CYS A 476 19.91 -4.82 2.03
C CYS A 476 19.43 -5.85 3.07
N MET A 477 20.10 -5.90 4.21
CA MET A 477 19.69 -6.79 5.31
C MET A 477 18.32 -6.36 5.83
N LYS A 478 17.38 -7.28 5.83
CA LYS A 478 16.10 -7.20 6.52
C LYS A 478 16.02 -8.32 7.55
N ASP A 479 15.43 -8.01 8.70
CA ASP A 479 15.23 -8.93 9.81
C ASP A 479 13.75 -8.97 10.23
N ALA A 480 13.43 -9.85 11.18
CA ALA A 480 12.08 -9.98 11.75
C ALA A 480 11.54 -8.63 12.26
N ALA A 481 12.38 -7.82 12.91
CA ALA A 481 11.98 -6.50 13.40
C ALA A 481 11.63 -5.53 12.25
N ASN A 482 12.32 -5.59 11.11
CA ASN A 482 11.96 -4.82 9.92
C ASN A 482 10.63 -5.25 9.32
N HIS A 483 10.29 -6.55 9.40
CA HIS A 483 8.99 -7.08 8.95
C HIS A 483 7.86 -6.62 9.88
N ALA A 484 8.01 -6.84 11.20
CA ALA A 484 7.11 -6.34 12.24
C ALA A 484 6.80 -4.84 12.08
N ARG A 485 7.85 -4.04 11.82
CA ARG A 485 7.71 -2.60 11.61
C ARG A 485 6.89 -2.25 10.39
N GLN A 486 7.20 -2.82 9.23
CA GLN A 486 6.45 -2.51 7.99
C GLN A 486 5.01 -3.00 8.08
N LEU A 487 4.76 -4.13 8.73
CA LEU A 487 3.41 -4.61 9.01
C LEU A 487 2.64 -3.66 9.94
N THR A 488 3.28 -3.15 10.98
CA THR A 488 2.67 -2.19 11.91
C THR A 488 2.37 -0.86 11.23
N ASP A 489 3.33 -0.34 10.46
CA ASP A 489 3.21 0.92 9.74
C ASP A 489 2.04 0.87 8.76
N THR A 490 1.98 -0.17 7.93
CA THR A 490 0.90 -0.36 6.94
C THR A 490 -0.44 -0.67 7.59
N SER A 491 -0.46 -1.39 8.72
CA SER A 491 -1.70 -1.69 9.44
C SER A 491 -2.23 -0.52 10.27
N SER A 492 -1.43 0.52 10.54
CA SER A 492 -1.85 1.63 11.41
C SER A 492 -3.14 2.30 10.95
N ILE A 493 -3.44 2.31 9.65
CA ILE A 493 -4.69 2.86 9.10
C ILE A 493 -5.93 2.02 9.45
N ASN A 494 -5.73 0.72 9.73
CA ASN A 494 -6.82 -0.23 9.96
C ASN A 494 -7.61 0.08 11.24
N MET A 495 -6.99 0.77 12.20
CA MET A 495 -7.64 1.12 13.47
C MET A 495 -8.83 2.07 13.30
N PHE A 496 -8.87 2.81 12.19
CA PHE A 496 -9.89 3.81 11.89
C PHE A 496 -11.09 3.25 11.12
N LEU A 497 -10.92 2.10 10.47
CA LEU A 497 -11.95 1.51 9.63
C LEU A 497 -13.16 1.11 10.45
N ASP A 498 -14.35 1.28 9.88
CA ASP A 498 -15.57 0.77 10.47
C ASP A 498 -15.60 -0.78 10.42
N ASP A 499 -16.62 -1.40 11.02
CA ASP A 499 -16.68 -2.86 11.12
C ASP A 499 -16.77 -3.55 9.75
N GLU A 500 -17.44 -2.94 8.76
CA GLU A 500 -17.63 -3.53 7.43
C GLU A 500 -16.36 -3.42 6.60
N ALA A 501 -15.77 -2.23 6.53
CA ALA A 501 -14.50 -1.98 5.85
C ALA A 501 -13.36 -2.77 6.48
N PHE A 502 -13.29 -2.84 7.82
CA PHE A 502 -12.30 -3.67 8.51
C PHE A 502 -12.43 -5.14 8.11
N ARG A 503 -13.67 -5.66 8.04
CA ARG A 503 -13.92 -7.05 7.66
C ARG A 503 -13.60 -7.31 6.19
N ASN A 504 -13.92 -6.37 5.30
CA ASN A 504 -13.67 -6.49 3.87
C ASN A 504 -12.17 -6.37 3.54
N ILE A 505 -11.46 -5.43 4.17
CA ILE A 505 -10.06 -5.09 3.84
C ILE A 505 -9.10 -5.90 4.71
N VAL A 506 -9.18 -5.75 6.03
CA VAL A 506 -8.17 -6.23 7.00
C VAL A 506 -8.30 -7.72 7.26
N LEU A 507 -9.53 -8.22 7.34
CA LEU A 507 -9.83 -9.64 7.53
C LEU A 507 -9.95 -10.42 6.21
N GLY A 508 -9.67 -9.77 5.08
CA GLY A 508 -9.51 -10.45 3.80
C GLY A 508 -10.79 -10.72 3.00
N GLY A 509 -11.94 -10.14 3.35
CA GLY A 509 -13.18 -10.33 2.58
C GLY A 509 -13.04 -10.03 1.08
N ASN A 510 -12.37 -8.95 0.72
CA ASN A 510 -12.04 -8.58 -0.66
C ASN A 510 -11.05 -9.56 -1.28
N PHE A 511 -9.98 -9.89 -0.56
CA PHE A 511 -8.96 -10.84 -1.01
C PHE A 511 -9.57 -12.20 -1.34
N PHE A 512 -10.50 -12.71 -0.51
CA PHE A 512 -11.16 -13.99 -0.73
C PHE A 512 -12.02 -14.00 -1.99
N ARG A 513 -12.83 -12.96 -2.21
CA ARG A 513 -13.64 -12.82 -3.44
C ARG A 513 -12.77 -12.71 -4.68
N LEU A 514 -11.70 -11.93 -4.60
CA LEU A 514 -10.80 -11.68 -5.72
C LEU A 514 -10.09 -12.96 -6.20
N THR A 515 -9.71 -13.81 -5.23
CA THR A 515 -8.93 -15.04 -5.44
C THR A 515 -9.77 -16.31 -5.57
N GLY A 516 -11.08 -16.24 -5.26
CA GLY A 516 -11.97 -17.40 -5.18
C GLY A 516 -11.78 -18.24 -3.91
N LEU A 517 -11.00 -17.76 -2.94
CA LEU A 517 -10.86 -18.37 -1.63
C LEU A 517 -12.13 -18.25 -0.78
N ASP A 518 -13.06 -17.39 -1.18
CA ASP A 518 -14.37 -17.27 -0.55
C ASP A 518 -15.21 -18.55 -0.68
N ALA A 519 -14.83 -19.54 -1.49
CA ALA A 519 -15.43 -20.87 -1.44
C ALA A 519 -15.17 -21.59 -0.10
N VAL A 520 -14.06 -21.29 0.58
CA VAL A 520 -13.59 -21.99 1.80
C VAL A 520 -13.56 -21.06 3.00
N TYR A 521 -13.15 -19.81 2.80
CA TYR A 521 -12.91 -18.85 3.86
C TYR A 521 -13.95 -17.72 3.87
N GLN A 522 -14.21 -17.19 5.06
CA GLN A 522 -15.04 -16.03 5.29
C GLN A 522 -14.49 -15.27 6.52
N PRO A 523 -14.32 -13.94 6.44
CA PRO A 523 -13.88 -13.19 7.60
C PRO A 523 -14.91 -13.29 8.73
N PRO A 524 -14.48 -13.51 10.00
CA PRO A 524 -15.40 -13.47 11.14
C PRO A 524 -16.06 -12.08 11.26
N ALA A 525 -17.15 -11.99 12.02
CA ALA A 525 -17.74 -10.69 12.35
C ALA A 525 -16.81 -9.89 13.28
N VAL A 526 -16.81 -8.56 13.22
CA VAL A 526 -16.08 -7.73 14.21
C VAL A 526 -16.90 -7.68 15.50
N CYS A 527 -16.23 -7.74 16.65
CA CYS A 527 -16.90 -7.62 17.94
C CYS A 527 -17.48 -6.22 18.10
N ARG A 528 -18.80 -6.13 18.25
CA ARG A 528 -19.44 -4.86 18.61
C ARG A 528 -19.11 -4.54 20.06
N PRO A 529 -18.73 -3.29 20.39
CA PRO A 529 -18.67 -2.89 21.78
C PRO A 529 -20.03 -3.17 22.42
N PRO A 530 -20.07 -3.66 23.69
CA PRO A 530 -21.33 -3.86 24.38
C PRO A 530 -22.12 -2.56 24.31
N ALA A 531 -23.35 -2.64 23.79
CA ALA A 531 -24.13 -1.46 23.45
C ALA A 531 -24.20 -0.49 24.65
N ALA A 532 -23.50 0.63 24.56
CA ALA A 532 -23.81 1.79 25.37
C ALA A 532 -25.23 2.21 24.96
N GLY A 533 -26.16 2.23 25.92
CA GLY A 533 -27.58 2.47 25.65
C GLY A 533 -27.80 3.60 24.64
N ASN A 534 -28.57 3.29 23.59
CA ASN A 534 -29.02 4.15 22.50
C ASN A 534 -28.62 5.64 22.61
N SER A 535 -27.57 6.01 21.87
CA SER A 535 -27.43 7.36 21.34
C SER A 535 -27.20 7.22 19.84
N THR A 536 -28.30 7.22 19.09
CA THR A 536 -28.27 7.30 17.63
C THR A 536 -27.69 8.65 17.24
N VAL A 537 -26.44 8.66 16.78
CA VAL A 537 -25.90 9.78 16.00
C VAL A 537 -26.37 9.56 14.56
N THR A 538 -27.45 10.25 14.19
CA THR A 538 -27.89 10.32 12.80
C THR A 538 -26.94 11.27 12.05
N VAL A 539 -26.07 10.72 11.21
CA VAL A 539 -25.33 11.50 10.21
C VAL A 539 -26.35 11.97 9.17
N ILE A 540 -26.72 13.26 9.21
CA ILE A 540 -27.56 13.86 8.18
C ILE A 540 -26.68 14.11 6.96
N THR A 541 -26.87 13.33 5.91
CA THR A 541 -26.34 13.62 4.57
C THR A 541 -27.00 14.90 4.06
N ILE A 542 -26.25 16.01 4.02
CA ILE A 542 -26.70 17.22 3.32
C ILE A 542 -26.45 17.00 1.83
N ILE A 543 -27.46 16.50 1.12
CA ILE A 543 -27.50 16.56 -0.34
C ILE A 543 -27.92 17.98 -0.70
N SER A 544 -27.01 18.79 -1.23
CA SER A 544 -27.31 20.08 -1.84
C SER A 544 -27.95 19.85 -3.22
N THR A 545 -29.25 19.59 -3.26
CA THR A 545 -30.04 19.76 -4.49
C THR A 545 -30.79 21.08 -4.42
N ALA A 546 -30.39 22.01 -5.30
CA ALA A 546 -31.17 23.19 -5.62
C ALA A 546 -32.50 22.74 -6.25
N GLY A 547 -33.58 22.76 -5.47
CA GLY A 547 -34.91 22.44 -5.94
C GLY A 547 -35.94 22.60 -4.83
N ALA A 548 -36.79 23.61 -4.94
CA ALA A 548 -37.81 23.94 -3.96
C ALA A 548 -38.75 22.75 -3.67
N VAL A 549 -38.92 22.41 -2.39
CA VAL A 549 -39.96 21.49 -1.93
C VAL A 549 -40.75 22.14 -0.79
N GLN A 550 -42.07 22.25 -1.00
CA GLN A 550 -43.06 22.68 -0.02
C GLN A 550 -43.12 21.71 1.17
N ILE A 551 -43.06 22.27 2.38
CA ILE A 551 -43.23 21.53 3.64
C ILE A 551 -44.73 21.34 3.91
N ALA A 552 -45.19 20.09 3.91
CA ALA A 552 -46.47 19.68 4.49
C ALA A 552 -46.23 19.08 5.88
N THR A 553 -46.86 19.67 6.91
CA THR A 553 -46.81 19.22 8.30
C THR A 553 -47.73 18.03 8.56
N PRO A 554 -47.31 16.98 9.31
CA PRO A 554 -48.25 16.01 9.85
C PRO A 554 -48.75 16.41 11.25
N ARG A 555 -50.06 16.22 11.43
CA ARG A 555 -50.82 16.45 12.66
C ARG A 555 -50.41 15.48 13.78
N ALA A 556 -50.45 16.03 15.00
CA ALA A 556 -50.33 15.34 16.28
C ALA A 556 -51.36 14.21 16.46
N VAL A 557 -50.91 13.11 17.08
CA VAL A 557 -51.78 12.18 17.80
C VAL A 557 -51.36 12.19 19.27
N LEU A 558 -52.32 12.58 20.10
CA LEU A 558 -52.28 12.76 21.54
C LEU A 558 -52.76 11.45 22.19
N VAL A 559 -51.94 10.80 23.02
CA VAL A 559 -52.41 9.84 24.03
C VAL A 559 -51.55 10.04 25.28
N GLY A 560 -52.20 10.40 26.39
CA GLY A 560 -51.57 10.75 27.67
C GLY A 560 -51.64 9.66 28.74
N LEU A 561 -51.38 10.10 29.99
CA LEU A 561 -51.36 9.42 31.31
C LEU A 561 -49.96 8.85 31.70
N VAL A 562 -49.32 9.13 32.85
CA VAL A 562 -49.66 9.76 34.15
C VAL A 562 -48.43 10.40 34.82
N LEU A 563 -48.68 11.44 35.63
CA LEU A 563 -47.82 12.21 36.54
C LEU A 563 -47.08 11.44 37.66
N CYS A 564 -45.91 11.97 38.05
CA CYS A 564 -45.43 12.20 39.45
C CYS A 564 -44.00 12.81 39.39
N VAL A 565 -43.80 14.14 39.45
CA VAL A 565 -43.62 15.02 40.62
C VAL A 565 -42.41 14.65 41.53
N CYS A 566 -41.30 15.41 41.44
CA CYS A 566 -40.67 16.20 42.53
C CYS A 566 -39.23 16.70 42.21
N PHE A 567 -39.03 18.03 42.33
CA PHE A 567 -37.90 18.80 42.94
C PHE A 567 -36.42 18.39 42.72
N ALA A 568 -35.42 19.26 42.56
CA ALA A 568 -35.27 20.70 42.77
C ALA A 568 -34.01 21.23 42.01
N ARG A 569 -34.04 22.54 41.68
CA ARG A 569 -32.90 23.39 41.30
C ARG A 569 -32.06 23.81 42.52
N LEU A 570 -30.78 24.07 42.29
CA LEU A 570 -29.88 25.13 42.87
C LEU A 570 -28.46 24.72 42.38
N LEU A 571 -27.64 25.49 41.68
CA LEU A 571 -27.48 26.93 41.40
C LEU A 571 -26.85 27.05 40.00
#